data_AF-A0A250XRS5-F1
#
_entry.id   AF-A0A250XRS5-F1
#
_cell.length_a   1.000
_cell.length_b   1.000
_cell.length_c   1.000
_cell.angle_alpha   90.00
_cell.angle_beta   90.00
_cell.angle_gamma   90.00
#
_symmetry.space_group_name_H-M   'P 1'
#
loop_
_entity.id
_entity.type
_entity.pdbx_description
1 polymer ?
#
loop_
_entity_poly.entity_id
_entity_poly.type
_entity_poly.pdbx_seq_one_letter_code
_entity_poly.pdbx_strand_id
1 'polypeptide(L)'
;MQPSTSYSSTVDAKAKTEADEEAAKFDEFLQTAELRDFLSLLEKGNYKEHDLDAARQKVGFRRSPDGRVMLKARDGQWFMIKNDMQSPGFILLRGESDGHIYFLPADESGRLMQIDLSDDAVVSQLFGSGAWQDVIEEVKIEEEGVVTPLVLPELDFRVTETLMEGIEEREMEM
;
A
#
# COMPACT_ATOMS: atom_id res chain seq x y z
N MET A 1 43.97 16.00 35.44
CA MET A 1 43.48 14.61 35.53
C MET A 1 41.99 14.64 35.28
N GLN A 2 41.52 14.20 34.11
CA GLN A 2 40.10 14.09 33.81
C GLN A 2 39.67 12.61 33.89
N PRO A 3 38.51 12.29 34.49
CA PRO A 3 38.02 10.92 34.50
C PRO A 3 37.46 10.57 33.12
N SER A 4 37.96 9.48 32.54
CA SER A 4 37.35 8.84 31.36
C SER A 4 36.16 8.02 31.83
N THR A 5 34.96 8.41 31.43
CA THR A 5 33.73 7.63 31.66
C THR A 5 33.56 6.66 30.49
N SER A 6 33.89 5.39 30.70
CA SER A 6 33.58 4.30 29.77
C SER A 6 32.11 3.90 29.92
N TYR A 7 31.28 4.26 28.95
CA TYR A 7 29.91 3.73 28.84
C TYR A 7 29.95 2.31 28.25
N SER A 8 29.36 1.37 28.98
CA SER A 8 29.22 -0.05 28.62
C SER A 8 28.05 -0.23 27.63
N SER A 9 28.34 -0.58 26.37
CA SER A 9 27.37 -0.78 25.28
C SER A 9 26.77 -2.20 25.24
N THR A 10 26.44 -2.78 26.39
CA THR A 10 25.89 -4.15 26.44
C THR A 10 24.35 -4.19 26.41
N VAL A 11 23.68 -3.03 26.45
CA VAL A 11 22.20 -2.95 26.47
C VAL A 11 21.60 -2.92 25.06
N ASP A 12 22.35 -2.46 24.05
CA ASP A 12 21.83 -2.27 22.68
C ASP A 12 21.73 -3.57 21.85
N ALA A 13 22.57 -4.57 22.13
CA ALA A 13 22.60 -5.80 21.32
C ALA A 13 21.37 -6.69 21.53
N LYS A 14 20.80 -6.70 22.74
CA LYS A 14 19.65 -7.56 23.06
C LYS A 14 18.33 -7.01 22.50
N ALA A 15 18.13 -5.69 22.58
CA ALA A 15 16.96 -5.02 22.02
C ALA A 15 16.90 -5.10 20.49
N LYS A 16 18.06 -5.03 19.81
CA LYS A 16 18.15 -5.19 18.36
C LYS A 16 17.74 -6.60 17.89
N THR A 17 18.14 -7.63 18.64
CA THR A 17 17.84 -9.03 18.30
C THR A 17 16.35 -9.36 18.44
N GLU A 18 15.69 -8.82 19.48
CA GLU A 18 14.24 -9.02 19.68
C GLU A 18 13.41 -8.30 18.60
N ALA A 19 13.79 -7.08 18.19
CA ALA A 19 13.13 -6.37 17.09
C ALA A 19 13.31 -7.07 15.74
N ASP A 20 14.50 -7.62 15.46
CA ASP A 20 14.77 -8.37 14.22
C ASP A 20 13.97 -9.70 14.18
N GLU A 21 13.80 -10.38 15.32
CA GLU A 21 12.96 -11.59 15.41
C GLU A 21 11.47 -11.31 15.28
N GLU A 22 10.99 -10.18 15.80
CA GLU A 22 9.59 -9.77 15.69
C GLU A 22 9.24 -9.31 14.26
N ALA A 23 10.16 -8.58 13.61
CA ALA A 23 10.05 -8.23 12.19
C ALA A 23 10.03 -9.47 11.28
N ALA A 24 10.88 -10.47 11.56
CA ALA A 24 10.90 -11.73 10.80
C ALA A 24 9.59 -12.54 10.96
N LYS A 25 9.00 -12.55 12.16
CA LYS A 25 7.69 -13.19 12.40
C LYS A 25 6.54 -12.44 11.75
N PHE A 26 6.63 -11.11 11.70
CA PHE A 26 5.65 -10.28 10.99
C PHE A 26 5.68 -10.55 9.47
N ASP A 27 6.88 -10.64 8.88
CA ASP A 27 7.07 -11.03 7.48
C ASP A 27 6.54 -12.44 7.17
N GLU A 28 6.72 -13.40 8.08
CA GLU A 28 6.20 -14.76 7.92
C GLU A 28 4.65 -14.80 7.98
N PHE A 29 4.03 -13.95 8.81
CA PHE A 29 2.57 -13.87 8.95
C PHE A 29 1.90 -13.18 7.75
N LEU A 30 2.64 -12.34 7.02
CA LEU A 30 2.14 -11.67 5.81
C LEU A 30 2.14 -12.57 4.56
N GLN A 31 2.84 -13.72 4.60
CA GLN A 31 2.95 -14.63 3.46
C GLN A 31 1.91 -15.76 3.48
N THR A 32 0.71 -15.44 2.98
CA THR A 32 -0.34 -16.44 2.75
C THR A 32 0.12 -17.56 1.82
N ALA A 33 -0.53 -18.73 1.88
CA ALA A 33 -0.21 -19.84 0.98
C ALA A 33 -0.42 -19.42 -0.49
N GLU A 34 -1.48 -18.67 -0.74
CA GLU A 34 -1.84 -18.10 -2.03
C GLU A 34 -0.76 -17.16 -2.56
N LEU A 35 -0.20 -16.28 -1.71
CA LEU A 35 0.89 -15.38 -2.09
C LEU A 35 2.17 -16.15 -2.44
N ARG A 36 2.54 -17.18 -1.66
CA ARG A 36 3.72 -18.01 -1.93
C ARG A 36 3.59 -18.77 -3.26
N ASP A 37 2.42 -19.35 -3.51
CA ASP A 37 2.12 -20.04 -4.76
C ASP A 37 2.20 -19.08 -5.95
N PHE A 38 1.70 -17.85 -5.79
CA PHE A 38 1.75 -16.81 -6.81
C PHE A 38 3.18 -16.37 -7.11
N LEU A 39 3.99 -16.08 -6.09
CA LEU A 39 5.39 -15.68 -6.29
C LEU A 39 6.20 -16.80 -6.96
N SER A 40 5.96 -18.07 -6.60
CA SER A 40 6.58 -19.22 -7.28
C SER A 40 6.14 -19.36 -8.73
N LEU A 41 4.89 -19.00 -9.06
CA LEU A 41 4.41 -18.97 -10.44
C LEU A 41 5.15 -17.91 -11.26
N LEU A 42 5.33 -16.70 -10.70
CA LEU A 42 6.07 -15.61 -11.33
C LEU A 42 7.54 -15.99 -11.57
N GLU A 43 8.20 -16.58 -10.58
CA GLU A 43 9.61 -16.99 -10.67
C GLU A 43 9.87 -18.01 -11.80
N LYS A 44 8.90 -18.90 -12.06
CA LYS A 44 9.01 -19.88 -13.17
C LYS A 44 8.96 -19.23 -14.55
N GLY A 45 8.34 -18.05 -14.69
CA GLY A 45 8.28 -17.27 -15.93
C GLY A 45 7.55 -17.90 -17.12
N ASN A 46 6.90 -19.06 -16.95
CA ASN A 46 6.20 -19.76 -18.04
C ASN A 46 4.77 -20.10 -17.61
N TYR A 47 3.87 -19.13 -17.76
CA TYR A 47 2.45 -19.23 -17.43
C TYR A 47 1.61 -18.71 -18.60
N LYS A 48 0.35 -19.15 -18.65
CA LYS A 48 -0.65 -18.59 -19.58
C LYS A 48 -1.37 -17.43 -18.90
N GLU A 49 -1.81 -16.44 -19.68
CA GLU A 49 -2.50 -15.25 -19.14
C GLU A 49 -3.71 -15.61 -18.28
N HIS A 50 -4.53 -16.56 -18.70
CA HIS A 50 -5.68 -17.02 -17.92
C HIS A 50 -5.28 -17.60 -16.56
N ASP A 51 -4.18 -18.35 -16.50
CA ASP A 51 -3.70 -18.96 -15.26
C ASP A 51 -3.11 -17.89 -14.33
N LEU A 52 -2.47 -16.87 -14.91
CA LEU A 52 -1.98 -15.71 -14.19
C LEU A 52 -3.13 -14.89 -13.60
N ASP A 53 -4.17 -14.58 -14.37
CA ASP A 53 -5.35 -13.86 -13.89
C ASP A 53 -6.07 -14.59 -12.76
N ALA A 54 -6.21 -15.91 -12.88
CA ALA A 54 -6.78 -16.73 -11.82
C ALA A 54 -5.92 -16.67 -10.54
N ALA A 55 -4.59 -16.64 -10.68
CA ALA A 55 -3.68 -16.54 -9.55
C ALA A 55 -3.69 -15.14 -8.90
N ARG A 56 -3.72 -14.06 -9.70
CA ARG A 56 -3.91 -12.67 -9.23
C ARG A 56 -5.16 -12.57 -8.35
N GLN A 57 -6.28 -13.12 -8.82
CA GLN A 57 -7.55 -13.08 -8.09
C GLN A 57 -7.50 -13.81 -6.75
N LYS A 58 -6.75 -14.91 -6.65
CA LYS A 58 -6.56 -15.63 -5.37
C LYS A 58 -5.77 -14.81 -4.35
N VAL A 59 -4.81 -14.02 -4.81
CA VAL A 59 -4.02 -13.10 -3.97
C VAL A 59 -4.78 -11.80 -3.68
N GLY A 60 -5.95 -11.59 -4.29
CA GLY A 60 -6.81 -10.45 -4.00
C GLY A 60 -6.55 -9.22 -4.88
N PHE A 61 -6.03 -9.40 -6.11
CA PHE A 61 -6.00 -8.33 -7.10
C PHE A 61 -6.34 -8.81 -8.51
N ARG A 62 -6.55 -7.88 -9.43
CA ARG A 62 -6.68 -8.15 -10.88
C ARG A 62 -6.11 -6.97 -11.66
N ARG A 63 -5.86 -7.18 -12.95
CA ARG A 63 -5.58 -6.09 -13.89
C ARG A 63 -6.78 -5.83 -14.79
N SER A 64 -7.08 -4.56 -15.02
CA SER A 64 -8.03 -4.15 -16.06
C SER A 64 -7.40 -4.29 -17.45
N PRO A 65 -8.20 -4.27 -18.53
CA PRO A 65 -7.68 -4.37 -19.91
C PRO A 65 -6.67 -3.29 -20.30
N ASP A 66 -6.64 -2.17 -19.57
CA ASP A 66 -5.69 -1.07 -19.74
C ASP A 66 -4.48 -1.15 -18.78
N GLY A 67 -4.32 -2.26 -18.07
CA GLY A 67 -3.16 -2.56 -17.22
C GLY A 67 -3.23 -2.02 -15.79
N ARG A 68 -4.29 -1.27 -15.42
CA ARG A 68 -4.44 -0.75 -14.05
C ARG A 68 -4.71 -1.87 -13.07
N VAL A 69 -4.22 -1.68 -11.85
CA VAL A 69 -4.40 -2.64 -10.75
C VAL A 69 -5.71 -2.35 -10.04
N MET A 70 -6.45 -3.42 -9.77
CA MET A 70 -7.64 -3.40 -8.93
C MET A 70 -7.41 -4.33 -7.74
N LEU A 71 -7.55 -3.84 -6.52
CA LEU A 71 -7.43 -4.63 -5.29
C LEU A 71 -8.81 -5.07 -4.81
N LYS A 72 -8.89 -6.26 -4.22
CA LYS A 72 -10.12 -6.78 -3.60
C LYS A 72 -10.03 -6.60 -2.08
N ALA A 73 -10.97 -5.86 -1.51
CA ALA A 73 -11.11 -5.75 -0.07
C ALA A 73 -11.71 -7.03 0.55
N ARG A 74 -11.63 -7.16 1.88
CA ARG A 74 -12.14 -8.31 2.66
C ARG A 74 -13.65 -8.48 2.50
N ASP A 75 -14.39 -7.39 2.29
CA ASP A 75 -15.83 -7.37 2.03
C ASP A 75 -16.19 -7.70 0.57
N GLY A 76 -15.19 -7.85 -0.30
CA GLY A 76 -15.35 -8.13 -1.72
C GLY A 76 -15.46 -6.90 -2.62
N GLN A 77 -15.43 -5.68 -2.08
CA GLN A 77 -15.36 -4.45 -2.86
C GLN A 77 -14.03 -4.37 -3.62
N TRP A 78 -14.09 -3.88 -4.86
CA TRP A 78 -12.89 -3.64 -5.66
C TRP A 78 -12.45 -2.18 -5.56
N PHE A 79 -11.15 -1.97 -5.53
CA PHE A 79 -10.52 -0.65 -5.47
C PHE A 79 -9.56 -0.50 -6.64
N MET A 80 -9.74 0.53 -7.47
CA MET A 80 -8.73 0.92 -8.45
C MET A 80 -7.60 1.65 -7.73
N ILE A 81 -6.35 1.30 -8.00
CA ILE A 81 -5.20 1.95 -7.37
C ILE A 81 -4.29 2.64 -8.39
N LYS A 82 -3.64 3.72 -7.95
CA LYS A 82 -2.56 4.39 -8.69
C LYS A 82 -1.60 5.08 -7.71
N ASN A 83 -0.38 5.32 -8.15
CA ASN A 83 0.54 6.20 -7.41
C ASN A 83 0.03 7.65 -7.50
N ASP A 84 0.23 8.42 -6.43
CA ASP A 84 0.16 9.87 -6.52
C ASP A 84 1.40 10.39 -7.29
N MET A 85 1.18 11.22 -8.32
CA MET A 85 2.27 11.67 -9.18
C MET A 85 3.07 12.82 -8.58
N GLN A 86 2.54 13.51 -7.57
CA GLN A 86 3.17 14.68 -6.96
C GLN A 86 3.68 14.41 -5.55
N SER A 87 3.05 13.50 -4.80
CA SER A 87 3.48 13.09 -3.46
C SER A 87 4.04 11.66 -3.49
N PRO A 88 5.36 11.47 -3.67
CA PRO A 88 5.98 10.15 -3.70
C PRO A 88 5.66 9.33 -2.46
N GLY A 89 5.32 8.06 -2.65
CA GLY A 89 4.99 7.14 -1.54
C GLY A 89 3.51 7.08 -1.19
N PHE A 90 2.69 8.01 -1.68
CA PHE A 90 1.24 7.92 -1.52
C PHE A 90 0.62 7.08 -2.64
N ILE A 91 -0.35 6.26 -2.25
CA ILE A 91 -1.15 5.46 -3.18
C ILE A 91 -2.59 5.92 -3.05
N LEU A 92 -3.19 6.31 -4.16
CA LEU A 92 -4.60 6.66 -4.21
C LEU A 92 -5.41 5.43 -4.58
N LEU A 93 -6.53 5.25 -3.89
CA LEU A 93 -7.50 4.19 -4.12
C LEU A 93 -8.88 4.78 -4.41
N ARG A 94 -9.62 4.17 -5.33
CA ARG A 94 -11.02 4.50 -5.62
C ARG A 94 -11.89 3.27 -5.51
N GLY A 95 -12.93 3.32 -4.69
CA GLY A 95 -13.94 2.26 -4.63
C GLY A 95 -14.70 2.12 -5.96
N GLU A 96 -14.82 0.89 -6.48
CA GLU A 96 -15.49 0.61 -7.76
C GLU A 96 -16.98 0.92 -7.70
N SER A 97 -17.64 0.58 -6.58
CA SER A 97 -19.08 0.69 -6.37
C SER A 97 -19.56 2.08 -5.95
N ASP A 98 -18.80 2.77 -5.08
CA ASP A 98 -19.19 4.03 -4.45
C ASP A 98 -18.48 5.25 -5.05
N GLY A 99 -17.32 5.06 -5.69
CA GLY A 99 -16.46 6.12 -6.19
C GLY A 99 -15.74 6.92 -5.10
N HIS A 100 -15.82 6.50 -3.84
CA HIS A 100 -15.12 7.15 -2.73
C HIS A 100 -13.61 7.02 -2.91
N ILE A 101 -12.90 8.07 -2.51
CA ILE A 101 -11.44 8.15 -2.61
C ILE A 101 -10.79 7.91 -1.27
N TYR A 102 -9.73 7.11 -1.29
CA TYR A 102 -8.91 6.79 -0.15
C TYR A 102 -7.45 6.99 -0.51
N PHE A 103 -6.59 7.12 0.50
CA PHE A 103 -5.16 7.09 0.32
C PHE A 103 -4.52 6.07 1.27
N LEU A 104 -3.42 5.47 0.82
CA LEU A 104 -2.48 4.75 1.66
C LEU A 104 -1.37 5.75 2.05
N PRO A 105 -1.15 6.02 3.34
CA PRO A 105 -0.07 6.91 3.76
C PRO A 105 1.29 6.33 3.38
N ALA A 106 2.25 7.21 3.11
CA ALA A 106 3.63 6.79 2.88
C ALA A 106 4.19 6.09 4.12
N ASP A 107 5.03 5.07 3.92
CA ASP A 107 5.71 4.44 5.04
C ASP A 107 6.75 5.39 5.66
N GLU A 108 6.90 5.36 6.99
CA GLU A 108 7.84 6.22 7.73
C GLU A 108 9.32 6.01 7.35
N SER A 109 9.65 4.85 6.80
CA SER A 109 11.01 4.51 6.34
C SER A 109 11.32 4.98 4.91
N GLY A 110 10.35 5.56 4.19
CA GLY A 110 10.51 6.08 2.83
C GLY A 110 10.82 5.00 1.78
N ARG A 111 10.60 3.71 2.07
CA ARG A 111 10.89 2.61 1.15
C ARG A 111 9.88 2.54 0.00
N LEU A 112 8.68 3.05 0.21
CA LEU A 112 7.58 3.07 -0.75
C LEU A 112 7.58 4.27 -1.71
N MET A 113 8.60 5.14 -1.70
CA MET A 113 8.60 6.38 -2.51
C MET A 113 8.39 6.17 -4.02
N GLN A 114 8.70 4.98 -4.57
CA GLN A 114 8.47 4.63 -5.97
C GLN A 114 8.05 3.18 -6.12
N ILE A 115 6.77 2.90 -5.89
CA ILE A 115 6.21 1.56 -6.10
C ILE A 115 5.94 1.38 -7.60
N ASP A 116 6.53 0.34 -8.19
CA ASP A 116 6.18 -0.08 -9.55
C ASP A 116 4.90 -0.94 -9.53
N LEU A 117 3.75 -0.30 -9.74
CA LEU A 117 2.47 -1.00 -9.85
C LEU A 117 2.33 -1.82 -11.14
N SER A 118 3.28 -1.73 -12.08
CA SER A 118 3.30 -2.59 -13.28
C SER A 118 3.85 -3.99 -13.01
N ASP A 119 4.59 -4.17 -11.90
CA ASP A 119 5.12 -5.47 -11.48
C ASP A 119 4.14 -6.18 -10.53
N ASP A 120 3.67 -7.35 -10.96
CA ASP A 120 2.78 -8.20 -10.17
C ASP A 120 3.43 -8.72 -8.88
N ALA A 121 4.75 -8.96 -8.87
CA ALA A 121 5.46 -9.39 -7.67
C ALA A 121 5.38 -8.30 -6.60
N VAL A 122 5.66 -7.04 -6.99
CA VAL A 122 5.57 -5.88 -6.10
C VAL A 122 4.15 -5.68 -5.59
N VAL A 123 3.15 -5.68 -6.48
CA VAL A 123 1.73 -5.54 -6.10
C VAL A 123 1.30 -6.64 -5.12
N SER A 124 1.66 -7.90 -5.39
CA SER A 124 1.27 -9.02 -4.54
C SER A 124 1.92 -8.99 -3.16
N GLN A 125 3.18 -8.55 -3.06
CA GLN A 125 3.87 -8.43 -1.77
C GLN A 125 3.29 -7.30 -0.92
N LEU A 126 2.93 -6.17 -1.54
CA LEU A 126 2.38 -5.03 -0.82
C LEU A 126 0.93 -5.24 -0.40
N PHE A 127 0.11 -5.82 -1.26
CA PHE A 127 -1.34 -5.86 -1.06
C PHE A 127 -1.92 -7.25 -0.79
N GLY A 128 -1.17 -8.32 -1.07
CA GLY A 128 -1.68 -9.70 -1.01
C GLY A 128 -2.04 -10.19 0.39
N SER A 129 -1.49 -9.57 1.44
CA SER A 129 -1.87 -9.83 2.83
C SER A 129 -3.21 -9.20 3.22
N GLY A 130 -3.67 -8.21 2.46
CA GLY A 130 -4.82 -7.39 2.82
C GLY A 130 -4.58 -6.43 3.99
N ALA A 131 -3.36 -6.30 4.51
CA ALA A 131 -3.02 -5.40 5.62
C ALA A 131 -3.22 -3.91 5.27
N TRP A 132 -3.16 -3.57 3.98
CA TRP A 132 -3.44 -2.21 3.50
C TRP A 132 -4.82 -1.69 3.94
N GLN A 133 -5.81 -2.57 4.11
CA GLN A 133 -7.16 -2.17 4.51
C GLN A 133 -7.22 -1.60 5.94
N ASP A 134 -6.24 -1.93 6.76
CA ASP A 134 -6.19 -1.47 8.15
C ASP A 134 -5.55 -0.08 8.28
N VAL A 135 -4.95 0.44 7.20
CA VAL A 135 -4.20 1.71 7.19
C VAL A 135 -4.66 2.70 6.10
N ILE A 136 -5.63 2.34 5.27
CA ILE A 136 -6.22 3.31 4.32
C ILE A 136 -7.05 4.35 5.06
N GLU A 137 -7.03 5.56 4.53
CA GLU A 137 -7.81 6.68 5.06
C GLU A 137 -8.69 7.27 3.96
N GLU A 138 -9.95 7.58 4.31
CA GLU A 138 -10.89 8.20 3.37
C GLU A 138 -10.56 9.68 3.18
N VAL A 139 -10.40 10.10 1.93
CA VAL A 139 -10.22 11.51 1.58
C VAL A 139 -11.55 12.23 1.76
N LYS A 140 -11.53 13.31 2.56
CA LYS A 140 -12.70 14.12 2.84
C LYS A 140 -12.47 15.56 2.38
N ILE A 141 -13.51 16.17 1.85
CA ILE A 141 -13.55 17.58 1.49
C ILE A 141 -14.45 18.33 2.46
N GLU A 142 -14.07 19.55 2.80
CA GLU A 142 -14.90 20.45 3.59
C GLU A 142 -15.40 21.59 2.71
N GLU A 143 -16.72 21.67 2.56
CA GLU A 143 -17.42 22.71 1.82
C GLU A 143 -18.42 23.38 2.77
N GLU A 144 -18.32 24.70 2.96
CA GLU A 144 -19.22 25.47 3.82
C GLU A 144 -19.34 24.94 5.27
N GLY A 145 -18.26 24.35 5.82
CA GLY A 145 -18.23 23.77 7.16
C GLY A 145 -18.82 22.36 7.25
N VAL A 146 -19.17 21.74 6.10
CA VAL A 146 -19.66 20.37 6.03
C VAL A 146 -18.56 19.49 5.45
N VAL A 147 -18.14 18.48 6.23
CA VAL A 147 -17.15 17.48 5.81
C VAL A 147 -17.87 16.33 5.13
N THR A 148 -17.51 16.05 3.87
CA THR A 148 -18.07 14.94 3.09
C THR A 148 -16.96 14.12 2.42
N PRO A 149 -17.18 12.81 2.18
CA PRO A 149 -16.24 12.00 1.41
C PRO A 149 -16.04 12.55 -0.01
N LEU A 150 -14.78 12.57 -0.47
CA LEU A 150 -14.48 12.86 -1.86
C LEU A 150 -14.93 11.69 -2.73
N VAL A 151 -15.80 11.97 -3.69
CA VAL A 151 -16.28 10.99 -4.67
C VAL A 151 -15.86 11.44 -6.06
N LEU A 152 -15.15 10.58 -6.80
CA LEU A 152 -14.78 10.86 -8.19
C LEU A 152 -15.37 9.81 -9.14
N PRO A 153 -15.87 10.22 -10.32
CA PRO A 153 -16.05 9.32 -11.45
C PRO A 153 -14.75 8.59 -11.80
N GLU A 154 -14.87 7.40 -12.37
CA GLU A 154 -13.70 6.60 -12.75
C GLU A 154 -12.80 7.33 -13.73
N LEU A 155 -13.37 8.02 -14.72
CA LEU A 155 -12.59 8.79 -15.69
C LEU A 155 -11.79 9.91 -15.04
N ASP A 156 -12.40 10.63 -14.10
CA ASP A 156 -11.75 11.74 -13.40
C ASP A 156 -10.62 11.22 -12.54
N PHE A 157 -10.86 10.16 -11.76
CA PHE A 157 -9.80 9.51 -10.98
C PHE A 157 -8.62 9.04 -11.85
N ARG A 158 -8.88 8.57 -13.07
CA ARG A 158 -7.81 8.13 -13.99
C ARG A 158 -6.92 9.26 -14.47
N VAL A 159 -7.42 10.50 -14.55
CA VAL A 159 -6.67 11.65 -15.09
C VAL A 159 -6.15 12.58 -14.00
N THR A 160 -6.66 12.48 -12.77
CA THR A 160 -6.14 13.24 -11.62
C THR A 160 -4.66 12.90 -11.38
N GLU A 161 -3.81 13.91 -11.22
CA GLU A 161 -2.38 13.72 -10.95
C GLU A 161 -2.06 13.60 -9.46
N THR A 162 -2.71 14.45 -8.65
CA THR A 162 -2.60 14.50 -7.19
C THR A 162 -3.96 14.72 -6.55
N LEU A 163 -4.12 14.30 -5.30
CA LEU A 163 -5.18 14.80 -4.41
C LEU A 163 -4.65 15.34 -3.08
N MET A 164 -3.33 15.25 -2.86
CA MET A 164 -2.73 15.44 -1.53
C MET A 164 -2.27 16.88 -1.27
N GLU A 165 -1.98 17.69 -2.32
CA GLU A 165 -1.52 19.08 -2.14
C GLU A 165 -2.49 19.94 -1.30
N GLY A 166 -3.80 19.67 -1.38
CA GLY A 166 -4.80 20.40 -0.59
C GLY A 166 -5.03 19.89 0.84
N ILE A 167 -4.49 18.71 1.17
CA ILE A 167 -4.68 18.06 2.47
C ILE A 167 -3.57 18.46 3.43
N GLU A 168 -2.31 18.44 2.97
CA GLU A 168 -1.14 18.76 3.80
C GLU A 168 -1.12 20.23 4.29
N GLU A 169 -1.65 21.17 3.51
CA GLU A 169 -1.73 22.58 3.94
C GLU A 169 -2.64 22.80 5.16
N ARG A 170 -3.68 21.97 5.34
CA ARG A 170 -4.65 22.14 6.44
C ARG A 170 -4.21 21.53 7.76
N GLU A 171 -3.41 20.47 7.75
CA GLU A 171 -2.91 19.85 8.99
C GLU A 171 -1.80 20.67 9.65
N MET A 172 -1.09 21.52 8.90
CA MET A 172 -0.06 22.42 9.45
C MET A 172 -0.62 23.71 10.11
N GLU A 173 -1.92 23.99 9.97
CA GLU A 173 -2.56 25.18 10.55
C GLU A 173 -3.34 24.93 11.86
N MET A 174 -3.36 23.68 12.37
CA MET A 174 -3.98 23.30 13.65
C MET A 174 -2.96 23.05 14.76
#